data_AF-A0A177EF14-F1
#
_entry.id   AF-A0A177EF14-F1
#
_cell.length_a   1.000
_cell.length_b   1.000
_cell.length_c   1.000
_cell.angle_alpha   90.00
_cell.angle_beta   90.00
_cell.angle_gamma   90.00
#
_symmetry.space_group_name_H-M   'P 1'
#
loop_
_entity.id
_entity.type
_entity.pdbx_description
1 polymer ?
#
loop_
_entity_poly.entity_id
_entity_poly.type
_entity_poly.pdbx_seq_one_letter_code
_entity_poly.pdbx_strand_id
1 'polypeptide(L)'
;MVAREKKQKVDVKALAARKTPRKAAQPSRPATKKGKLQPAAEKMEAENDHDQDYEVDQDYDHEADHEVGQDHEADHEVDQESDQEEDPETNPETPTTRTRRQAVTAKPATLAKTAKPSVRAPTNVDEQLILNYLIENNKPTNATEVGLQLQTKLQKKTASIKILADLALKGQIIEKVSGKSRIYSPLPKVVDPEEDNEASQKLIELEEECAVVKEESERLASTYKGLVNEPTNTELSSKHSLTSEELAAKLEKLSEFKTSYKAPINPEEKDKIIAKTILYQKEEKRRRRIFNDIVAQVMEGAGLTKAELFSASGIENVPQ
;
A
#
# COMPACT_ATOMS: atom_id res chain seq x y z
N MET A 1 -32.38 50.25 15.47
CA MET A 1 -31.96 48.91 14.99
C MET A 1 -33.11 48.03 14.47
N VAL A 2 -34.30 48.57 14.16
CA VAL A 2 -35.49 47.76 13.76
C VAL A 2 -35.81 47.83 12.25
N ALA A 3 -35.06 48.62 11.47
CA ALA A 3 -35.33 48.81 10.04
C ALA A 3 -34.51 47.88 9.10
N ARG A 4 -33.53 47.13 9.62
CA ARG A 4 -32.69 46.22 8.80
C ARG A 4 -33.23 44.79 8.70
N GLU A 5 -34.04 44.33 9.66
CA GLU A 5 -34.60 42.97 9.66
C GLU A 5 -35.79 42.79 8.71
N LYS A 6 -36.47 43.87 8.29
CA LYS A 6 -37.62 43.76 7.37
C LYS A 6 -37.23 43.58 5.89
N LYS A 7 -35.98 43.86 5.51
CA LYS A 7 -35.51 43.63 4.12
C LYS A 7 -35.03 42.20 3.85
N GLN A 8 -34.54 41.48 4.86
CA GLN A 8 -34.09 40.10 4.67
C GLN A 8 -35.22 39.06 4.59
N LYS A 9 -36.43 39.37 5.08
CA LYS A 9 -37.59 38.45 4.99
C LYS A 9 -38.35 38.49 3.66
N VAL A 10 -38.09 39.47 2.80
CA VAL A 10 -38.78 39.59 1.50
C VAL A 10 -38.08 38.73 0.42
N ASP A 11 -36.77 38.54 0.51
CA ASP A 11 -36.00 37.86 -0.54
C ASP A 11 -36.02 36.32 -0.45
N VAL A 12 -36.32 35.74 0.73
CA VAL A 12 -36.40 34.27 0.88
C VAL A 12 -37.71 33.70 0.32
N LYS A 13 -38.78 34.51 0.23
CA LYS A 13 -40.09 34.07 -0.29
C LYS A 13 -40.17 34.08 -1.82
N ALA A 14 -39.20 34.69 -2.51
CA ALA A 14 -39.16 34.78 -3.97
C ALA A 14 -38.40 33.62 -4.66
N LEU A 15 -37.64 32.81 -3.92
CA LEU A 15 -36.87 31.68 -4.48
C LEU A 15 -37.59 30.32 -4.45
N ALA A 16 -38.79 30.24 -3.85
CA ALA A 16 -39.53 28.98 -3.71
C ALA A 16 -40.53 28.68 -4.85
N ALA A 17 -40.65 29.53 -5.89
CA ALA A 17 -41.72 29.44 -6.89
C ALA A 17 -41.27 29.14 -8.34
N ARG A 18 -40.19 28.37 -8.54
CA ARG A 18 -39.82 27.83 -9.86
C ARG A 18 -39.48 26.34 -9.79
N LYS A 19 -40.49 25.51 -9.54
CA LYS A 19 -40.47 24.08 -9.90
C LYS A 19 -41.49 23.85 -11.02
N THR A 20 -41.03 23.99 -12.26
CA THR A 20 -41.73 23.46 -13.44
C THR A 20 -41.39 21.97 -13.59
N PRO A 21 -42.35 21.11 -13.95
CA PRO A 21 -42.08 19.68 -14.12
C PRO A 21 -41.23 19.45 -15.38
N ARG A 22 -40.04 18.88 -15.20
CA ARG A 22 -39.16 18.47 -16.28
C ARG A 22 -39.72 17.18 -16.90
N LYS A 23 -40.38 17.35 -18.04
CA LYS A 23 -40.93 16.29 -18.90
C LYS A 23 -39.83 15.27 -19.24
N ALA A 24 -40.09 13.99 -19.00
CA ALA A 24 -39.19 12.88 -19.32
C ALA A 24 -38.90 12.86 -20.83
N ALA A 25 -37.64 13.12 -21.19
CA ALA A 25 -37.12 12.91 -22.53
C ALA A 25 -36.57 11.48 -22.59
N GLN A 26 -37.24 10.63 -23.36
CA GLN A 26 -36.72 9.33 -23.77
C GLN A 26 -35.48 9.53 -24.67
N PRO A 27 -34.47 8.65 -24.61
CA PRO A 27 -33.38 8.67 -25.58
C PRO A 27 -33.88 8.17 -26.95
N SER A 28 -33.95 9.09 -27.91
CA SER A 28 -34.14 8.77 -29.33
C SER A 28 -32.90 8.05 -29.87
N ARG A 29 -33.07 6.78 -30.25
CA ARG A 29 -32.12 6.04 -31.10
C ARG A 29 -32.01 6.72 -32.48
N PRO A 30 -30.81 6.91 -33.04
CA PRO A 30 -30.68 7.29 -34.44
C PRO A 30 -31.00 6.09 -35.34
N ALA A 31 -32.00 6.26 -36.20
CA ALA A 31 -32.33 5.32 -37.26
C ALA A 31 -31.30 5.39 -38.38
N THR A 32 -30.44 4.39 -38.51
CA THR A 32 -29.65 4.18 -39.74
C THR A 32 -30.51 3.42 -40.74
N LYS A 33 -31.05 4.15 -41.72
CA LYS A 33 -31.41 3.58 -43.02
C LYS A 33 -30.12 3.15 -43.72
N LYS A 34 -29.91 1.85 -43.92
CA LYS A 34 -29.13 1.35 -45.05
C LYS A 34 -29.94 0.27 -45.75
N GLY A 35 -30.30 0.60 -47.00
CA GLY A 35 -31.02 -0.26 -47.91
C GLY A 35 -30.17 -1.46 -48.33
N LYS A 36 -30.91 -2.49 -48.72
CA LYS A 36 -30.47 -3.65 -49.48
C LYS A 36 -29.49 -3.25 -50.59
N LEU A 37 -28.33 -3.92 -50.61
CA LEU A 37 -27.56 -4.19 -51.82
C LEU A 37 -27.09 -5.65 -51.73
N GLN A 38 -27.28 -6.36 -52.84
CA GLN A 38 -27.11 -7.80 -53.03
C GLN A 38 -25.63 -8.21 -53.00
N PRO A 39 -25.32 -9.50 -52.80
CA PRO A 39 -23.94 -10.00 -52.85
C PRO A 39 -23.49 -10.17 -54.30
N ALA A 40 -22.48 -9.41 -54.71
CA ALA A 40 -21.71 -9.70 -55.90
C ALA A 40 -20.61 -10.70 -55.51
N ALA A 41 -20.73 -11.92 -56.02
CA ALA A 41 -19.68 -12.91 -56.03
C ALA A 41 -18.67 -12.51 -57.09
N GLU A 42 -17.47 -12.13 -56.68
CA GLU A 42 -16.32 -11.98 -57.57
C GLU A 42 -15.21 -12.90 -57.05
N LYS A 43 -14.97 -13.95 -57.83
CA LYS A 43 -13.89 -14.93 -57.67
C LYS A 43 -12.57 -14.17 -57.79
N MET A 44 -11.80 -14.09 -56.71
CA MET A 44 -10.35 -13.98 -56.83
C MET A 44 -9.77 -15.37 -56.68
N GLU A 45 -9.21 -15.83 -57.78
CA GLU A 45 -8.43 -17.04 -57.92
C GLU A 45 -7.28 -16.98 -56.90
N ALA A 46 -7.21 -18.02 -56.07
CA ALA A 46 -6.03 -18.33 -55.30
C ALA A 46 -4.95 -18.76 -56.31
N GLU A 47 -4.03 -17.86 -56.63
CA GLU A 47 -2.74 -18.25 -57.18
C GLU A 47 -1.99 -18.98 -56.07
N ASN A 48 -2.02 -20.29 -56.25
CA ASN A 48 -1.23 -21.29 -55.57
C ASN A 48 0.25 -21.07 -55.94
N ASP A 49 0.92 -20.15 -55.25
CA ASP A 49 2.37 -20.05 -55.32
C ASP A 49 2.95 -21.27 -54.61
N HIS A 50 3.31 -22.21 -55.47
CA HIS A 50 4.00 -23.44 -55.21
C HIS A 50 5.26 -23.17 -54.37
N ASP A 51 5.19 -23.54 -53.09
CA ASP A 51 6.35 -23.83 -52.26
C ASP A 51 7.21 -24.85 -53.01
N GLN A 52 8.23 -24.35 -53.71
CA GLN A 52 9.37 -25.16 -54.09
C GLN A 52 10.33 -25.12 -52.92
N ASP A 53 10.32 -26.23 -52.19
CA ASP A 53 11.39 -26.66 -51.30
C ASP A 53 12.73 -26.48 -52.02
N TYR A 54 13.43 -25.38 -51.75
CA TYR A 54 14.85 -25.28 -52.03
C TYR A 54 15.57 -25.83 -50.81
N GLU A 55 16.05 -27.06 -50.95
CA GLU A 55 16.96 -27.71 -50.03
C GLU A 55 18.08 -26.73 -49.63
N VAL A 56 18.23 -26.57 -48.33
CA VAL A 56 19.29 -25.80 -47.70
C VAL A 56 20.56 -26.63 -47.83
N ASP A 57 21.40 -26.32 -48.81
CA ASP A 57 22.79 -26.80 -48.82
C ASP A 57 23.52 -26.21 -47.60
N GLN A 58 23.71 -27.05 -46.59
CA GLN A 58 24.40 -26.77 -45.33
C GLN A 58 25.92 -26.84 -45.49
N ASP A 59 26.50 -26.06 -46.38
CA ASP A 59 27.97 -25.93 -46.48
C ASP A 59 28.34 -24.45 -46.43
N TYR A 60 28.37 -23.88 -45.22
CA TYR A 60 29.12 -22.65 -44.95
C TYR A 60 30.12 -22.90 -43.84
N ASP A 61 31.37 -23.08 -44.28
CA ASP A 61 32.59 -23.11 -43.50
C ASP A 61 32.63 -21.98 -42.47
N HIS A 62 32.63 -22.36 -41.19
CA HIS A 62 33.09 -21.52 -40.09
C HIS A 62 34.61 -21.62 -40.04
N GLU A 63 35.30 -20.80 -40.82
CA GLU A 63 36.70 -20.48 -40.54
C GLU A 63 36.79 -19.17 -39.74
N ALA A 64 37.35 -19.37 -38.55
CA ALA A 64 37.85 -18.39 -37.61
C ALA A 64 38.67 -17.28 -38.28
N ASP A 65 38.56 -16.06 -37.74
CA ASP A 65 39.70 -15.23 -37.34
C ASP A 65 39.21 -13.84 -36.91
N HIS A 66 39.11 -13.61 -35.60
CA HIS A 66 39.79 -12.46 -35.01
C HIS A 66 39.88 -12.58 -33.49
N GLU A 67 41.09 -12.91 -33.06
CA GLU A 67 41.60 -12.82 -31.71
C GLU A 67 42.05 -11.38 -31.41
N VAL A 68 42.14 -11.10 -30.10
CA VAL A 68 42.86 -10.03 -29.40
C VAL A 68 42.09 -8.76 -29.04
N GLY A 69 41.89 -8.60 -27.73
CA GLY A 69 41.51 -7.36 -27.06
C GLY A 69 41.10 -7.56 -25.60
N GLN A 70 41.95 -8.22 -24.81
CA GLN A 70 41.87 -8.19 -23.34
C GLN A 70 42.18 -6.77 -22.86
N ASP A 71 41.32 -6.21 -22.01
CA ASP A 71 41.73 -5.21 -21.01
C ASP A 71 40.95 -5.47 -19.71
N HIS A 72 41.71 -5.38 -18.63
CA HIS A 72 41.47 -5.83 -17.27
C HIS A 72 40.52 -4.92 -16.46
N GLU A 73 39.84 -5.59 -15.51
CA GLU A 73 39.63 -5.24 -14.10
C GLU A 73 39.21 -3.81 -13.72
N ALA A 74 38.02 -3.72 -13.12
CA ALA A 74 37.88 -3.08 -11.81
C ALA A 74 36.62 -3.61 -11.14
N ASP A 75 36.80 -4.59 -10.25
CA ASP A 75 35.87 -4.89 -9.17
C ASP A 75 35.68 -3.63 -8.33
N HIS A 76 34.42 -3.21 -8.16
CA HIS A 76 34.05 -2.33 -7.06
C HIS A 76 32.80 -2.90 -6.42
N GLU A 77 33.03 -3.87 -5.54
CA GLU A 77 32.15 -4.11 -4.41
C GLU A 77 32.03 -2.80 -3.64
N VAL A 78 30.80 -2.30 -3.49
CA VAL A 78 30.48 -1.27 -2.53
C VAL A 78 29.76 -1.98 -1.41
N ASP A 79 30.54 -2.31 -0.38
CA ASP A 79 30.06 -2.54 0.97
C ASP A 79 29.22 -1.34 1.40
N GLN A 80 27.94 -1.60 1.70
CA GLN A 80 27.19 -0.76 2.63
C GLN A 80 26.95 -1.59 3.89
N GLU A 81 27.91 -1.49 4.79
CA GLU A 81 27.78 -1.80 6.20
C GLU A 81 26.68 -0.93 6.83
N SER A 82 25.75 -1.63 7.49
CA SER A 82 25.13 -1.35 8.80
C SER A 82 24.92 0.10 9.27
N ASP A 83 23.66 0.42 9.56
CA ASP A 83 23.27 1.13 10.77
C ASP A 83 21.99 0.48 11.34
N GLN A 84 22.18 -0.59 12.12
CA GLN A 84 21.24 -1.01 13.15
C GLN A 84 21.81 -0.53 14.49
N GLU A 85 21.19 0.50 15.06
CA GLU A 85 21.36 0.82 16.49
C GLU A 85 20.50 -0.15 17.31
N GLU A 86 21.10 -1.25 17.77
CA GLU A 86 20.72 -1.89 19.02
C GLU A 86 21.95 -2.07 19.89
N ASP A 87 21.85 -1.62 21.14
CA ASP A 87 22.75 -1.98 22.24
C ASP A 87 22.04 -1.59 23.57
N PRO A 88 22.38 -2.18 24.73
CA PRO A 88 22.08 -3.57 25.07
C PRO A 88 21.59 -3.73 26.54
N GLU A 89 21.50 -5.00 26.98
CA GLU A 89 21.52 -5.51 28.37
C GLU A 89 20.18 -5.60 29.13
N THR A 90 19.83 -6.68 29.82
CA THR A 90 20.52 -7.94 30.18
C THR A 90 19.46 -8.95 30.65
N ASN A 91 19.50 -10.15 30.09
CA ASN A 91 19.02 -11.37 30.75
C ASN A 91 20.26 -12.08 31.33
N PRO A 92 20.19 -12.84 32.44
CA PRO A 92 19.80 -14.23 32.26
C PRO A 92 19.01 -14.85 33.42
N GLU A 93 18.03 -15.66 33.03
CA GLU A 93 17.42 -16.72 33.81
C GLU A 93 18.48 -17.74 34.27
N THR A 94 18.40 -18.16 35.54
CA THR A 94 19.17 -19.27 36.12
C THR A 94 18.40 -20.58 36.07
N PRO A 95 19.02 -21.73 35.74
CA PRO A 95 18.39 -23.04 35.87
C PRO A 95 18.82 -23.82 37.13
N THR A 96 17.88 -24.64 37.60
CA THR A 96 18.04 -26.01 38.18
C THR A 96 18.58 -26.31 39.60
N THR A 97 17.75 -27.11 40.29
CA THR A 97 18.02 -28.33 41.12
C THR A 97 18.49 -28.27 42.58
N ARG A 98 17.54 -28.63 43.46
CA ARG A 98 17.50 -29.74 44.45
C ARG A 98 18.81 -30.29 45.07
N THR A 99 18.73 -30.41 46.41
CA THR A 99 19.34 -31.40 47.35
C THR A 99 20.60 -30.96 48.10
N ARG A 100 20.52 -30.89 49.44
CA ARG A 100 21.26 -31.74 50.40
C ARG A 100 21.19 -31.16 51.83
N ARG A 101 20.64 -31.95 52.75
CA ARG A 101 20.79 -31.78 54.21
C ARG A 101 22.25 -32.00 54.59
N GLN A 102 22.78 -31.18 55.49
CA GLN A 102 23.69 -31.62 56.56
C GLN A 102 23.66 -30.62 57.72
N ALA A 103 23.85 -31.19 58.91
CA ALA A 103 23.67 -30.57 60.20
C ALA A 103 24.99 -30.02 60.77
N VAL A 104 24.85 -29.49 62.00
CA VAL A 104 25.83 -29.39 63.10
C VAL A 104 26.40 -27.97 63.38
N THR A 105 26.39 -27.69 64.70
CA THR A 105 27.18 -26.76 65.54
C THR A 105 26.67 -25.35 65.86
N ALA A 106 26.07 -25.26 67.06
CA ALA A 106 26.43 -24.41 68.20
C ALA A 106 26.48 -22.86 68.12
N LYS A 107 25.65 -22.25 68.99
CA LYS A 107 25.60 -20.92 69.65
C LYS A 107 26.96 -20.26 70.01
N PRO A 108 27.04 -18.95 70.44
CA PRO A 108 25.98 -18.10 71.03
C PRO A 108 25.90 -16.59 70.64
N ALA A 109 24.71 -16.04 70.90
CA ALA A 109 24.37 -14.71 71.45
C ALA A 109 25.14 -13.42 71.05
N THR A 110 24.40 -12.46 70.47
CA THR A 110 24.36 -11.07 70.95
C THR A 110 22.98 -10.45 70.68
N LEU A 111 22.34 -9.94 71.73
CA LEU A 111 21.14 -9.10 71.69
C LEU A 111 21.46 -7.77 71.00
N ALA A 112 20.71 -7.43 69.96
CA ALA A 112 20.51 -6.04 69.53
C ALA A 112 19.01 -5.82 69.28
N LYS A 113 18.38 -5.25 70.30
CA LYS A 113 16.99 -4.80 70.32
C LYS A 113 16.90 -3.53 69.48
N THR A 114 16.57 -3.63 68.19
CA THR A 114 16.20 -2.48 67.38
C THR A 114 14.68 -2.28 67.38
N ALA A 115 14.31 -1.02 67.53
CA ALA A 115 12.97 -0.56 67.87
C ALA A 115 11.93 -0.86 66.77
N LYS A 116 10.78 -1.36 67.20
CA LYS A 116 9.54 -1.47 66.40
C LYS A 116 9.08 -0.05 66.01
N PRO A 117 8.81 0.25 64.73
CA PRO A 117 8.24 1.55 64.36
C PRO A 117 6.80 1.61 64.90
N SER A 118 6.57 2.58 65.78
CA SER A 118 5.28 2.88 66.42
C SER A 118 4.16 2.91 65.36
N VAL A 119 3.13 2.11 65.57
CA VAL A 119 1.94 2.07 64.72
C VAL A 119 1.04 3.21 65.18
N ARG A 120 0.98 4.30 64.41
CA ARG A 120 -0.06 5.32 64.55
C ARG A 120 -1.42 4.61 64.54
N ALA A 121 -2.26 4.92 65.52
CA ALA A 121 -3.61 4.36 65.60
C ALA A 121 -4.39 4.69 64.31
N PRO A 122 -5.27 3.79 63.85
CA PRO A 122 -6.15 4.08 62.72
C PRO A 122 -6.91 5.38 63.02
N THR A 123 -6.81 6.36 62.12
CA THR A 123 -7.49 7.65 62.29
C THR A 123 -8.83 7.63 61.56
N ASN A 124 -9.78 8.46 62.00
CA ASN A 124 -11.12 8.54 61.39
C ASN A 124 -11.06 8.85 59.88
N VAL A 125 -10.03 9.57 59.42
CA VAL A 125 -9.76 9.84 58.01
C VAL A 125 -9.46 8.56 57.22
N ASP A 126 -8.73 7.62 57.82
CA ASP A 126 -8.40 6.33 57.21
C ASP A 126 -9.65 5.44 57.09
N GLU A 127 -10.57 5.53 58.06
CA GLU A 127 -11.87 4.83 58.02
C GLU A 127 -12.74 5.33 56.88
N GLN A 128 -12.85 6.65 56.72
CA GLN A 128 -13.62 7.27 55.64
C GLN A 128 -13.03 6.95 54.26
N LEU A 129 -11.69 6.93 54.14
CA LEU A 129 -11.02 6.55 52.89
C LEU A 129 -11.36 5.13 52.46
N ILE A 130 -11.33 4.18 53.40
CA ILE A 130 -11.67 2.78 53.10
C ILE A 130 -13.17 2.64 52.78
N LEU A 131 -14.04 3.33 53.52
CA LEU A 131 -15.48 3.29 53.28
C LEU A 131 -15.83 3.84 51.89
N ASN A 132 -15.29 5.01 51.53
CA ASN A 132 -15.50 5.61 50.22
C ASN A 132 -14.97 4.71 49.10
N TYR A 133 -13.78 4.13 49.29
CA TYR A 133 -13.23 3.16 48.34
C TYR A 133 -14.16 1.96 48.13
N LEU A 134 -14.75 1.40 49.19
CA LEU A 134 -15.67 0.27 49.09
C LEU A 134 -16.96 0.66 48.35
N ILE A 135 -17.50 1.85 48.63
CA ILE A 135 -18.73 2.36 47.98
C ILE A 135 -18.48 2.63 46.49
N GLU A 136 -17.37 3.31 46.15
CA GLU A 136 -17.02 3.64 44.77
C GLU A 136 -16.79 2.40 43.90
N ASN A 137 -16.11 1.40 44.45
CA ASN A 137 -15.82 0.18 43.68
C ASN A 137 -16.97 -0.82 43.66
N ASN A 138 -17.89 -0.73 44.63
CA ASN A 138 -19.06 -1.60 44.80
C ASN A 138 -18.79 -3.10 44.51
N LYS A 139 -17.65 -3.60 44.98
CA LYS A 139 -17.18 -4.96 44.74
C LYS A 139 -16.79 -5.62 46.07
N PRO A 140 -17.07 -6.93 46.26
CA PRO A 140 -16.56 -7.67 47.40
C PRO A 140 -15.03 -7.70 47.37
N THR A 141 -14.39 -7.20 48.42
CA THR A 141 -12.92 -7.12 48.51
C THR A 141 -12.43 -7.73 49.81
N ASN A 142 -11.18 -8.21 49.81
CA ASN A 142 -10.54 -8.65 51.04
C ASN A 142 -9.62 -7.56 51.61
N ALA A 143 -9.24 -7.70 52.89
CA ALA A 143 -8.40 -6.71 53.56
C ALA A 143 -6.99 -6.58 52.95
N THR A 144 -6.52 -7.60 52.24
CA THR A 144 -5.22 -7.57 51.58
C THR A 144 -5.23 -6.74 50.30
N GLU A 145 -6.31 -6.81 49.53
CA GLU A 145 -6.56 -6.02 48.31
C GLU A 145 -6.76 -4.56 48.65
N VAL A 146 -7.60 -4.24 49.65
CA VAL A 146 -7.81 -2.86 50.11
C VAL A 146 -6.49 -2.24 50.58
N GLY A 147 -5.69 -2.99 51.33
CA GLY A 147 -4.38 -2.54 51.79
C GLY A 147 -3.35 -2.34 50.66
N LEU A 148 -3.50 -3.03 49.53
CA LEU A 148 -2.65 -2.85 48.35
C LEU A 148 -3.13 -1.66 47.51
N GLN A 149 -4.44 -1.56 47.26
CA GLN A 149 -5.01 -0.50 46.42
C GLN A 149 -4.87 0.89 47.07
N LEU A 150 -4.97 0.95 48.40
CA LEU A 150 -4.85 2.19 49.16
C LEU A 150 -3.45 2.36 49.78
N GLN A 151 -2.44 1.58 49.37
CA GLN A 151 -1.09 1.63 49.97
C GLN A 151 -0.40 3.01 49.88
N THR A 152 -0.77 3.81 48.89
CA THR A 152 -0.25 5.18 48.70
C THR A 152 -0.91 6.18 49.65
N LYS A 153 -2.15 5.91 50.06
CA LYS A 153 -2.96 6.77 50.95
C LYS A 153 -2.96 6.29 52.41
N LEU A 154 -2.75 4.99 52.63
CA LEU A 154 -2.69 4.33 53.93
C LEU A 154 -1.28 3.79 54.17
N GLN A 155 -0.68 4.14 55.31
CA GLN A 155 0.73 3.82 55.53
C GLN A 155 1.03 2.34 55.86
N LYS A 156 0.02 1.49 56.16
CA LYS A 156 0.25 0.07 56.52
C LYS A 156 -0.94 -0.84 56.20
N LYS A 157 -0.68 -2.00 55.58
CA LYS A 157 -1.66 -3.09 55.33
C LYS A 157 -2.38 -3.58 56.59
N THR A 158 -1.68 -3.58 57.73
CA THR A 158 -2.25 -3.95 59.03
C THR A 158 -3.30 -2.96 59.55
N ALA A 159 -3.26 -1.70 59.09
CA ALA A 159 -4.28 -0.70 59.45
C ALA A 159 -5.60 -1.01 58.72
N SER A 160 -5.55 -1.39 57.44
CA SER A 160 -6.72 -1.77 56.65
C SER A 160 -7.49 -2.95 57.26
N ILE A 161 -6.79 -3.96 57.77
CA ILE A 161 -7.42 -5.12 58.44
C ILE A 161 -8.22 -4.68 59.68
N LYS A 162 -7.65 -3.78 60.49
CA LYS A 162 -8.30 -3.29 61.72
C LYS A 162 -9.49 -2.40 61.40
N ILE A 163 -9.30 -1.44 60.49
CA ILE A 163 -10.34 -0.51 60.07
C ILE A 163 -11.52 -1.24 59.44
N LEU A 164 -11.28 -2.24 58.58
CA LEU A 164 -12.35 -3.04 57.99
C LEU A 164 -13.13 -3.83 59.05
N ALA A 165 -12.44 -4.42 60.03
CA ALA A 165 -13.11 -5.08 61.14
C ALA A 165 -13.92 -4.08 61.99
N ASP A 166 -13.39 -2.89 62.26
CA ASP A 166 -14.08 -1.85 63.03
C ASP A 166 -15.31 -1.30 62.28
N LEU A 167 -15.21 -1.11 60.95
CA LEU A 167 -16.33 -0.70 60.09
C LEU A 167 -17.42 -1.78 60.00
N ALA A 168 -17.04 -3.06 59.98
CA ALA A 168 -17.96 -4.17 60.02
C ALA A 168 -18.69 -4.26 61.37
N LEU A 169 -17.97 -4.06 62.48
CA LEU A 169 -18.56 -3.98 63.83
C LEU A 169 -19.51 -2.80 63.98
N LYS A 170 -19.21 -1.65 63.36
CA LYS A 170 -20.10 -0.48 63.30
C LYS A 170 -21.31 -0.70 62.38
N GLY A 171 -21.38 -1.82 61.65
CA GLY A 171 -22.47 -2.15 60.72
C GLY A 171 -22.50 -1.28 59.47
N GLN A 172 -21.41 -0.57 59.14
CA GLN A 172 -21.32 0.28 57.94
C GLN A 172 -20.99 -0.49 56.67
N ILE A 173 -20.42 -1.70 56.83
CA ILE A 173 -20.07 -2.61 55.75
C ILE A 173 -20.49 -4.04 56.12
N ILE A 174 -20.72 -4.86 55.11
CA ILE A 174 -21.06 -6.28 55.27
C ILE A 174 -19.76 -7.08 55.35
N GLU A 175 -19.59 -7.83 56.43
CA GLU A 175 -18.53 -8.80 56.57
C GLU A 175 -19.06 -10.23 56.38
N LYS A 176 -18.37 -11.02 55.55
CA LYS A 176 -18.60 -12.45 55.41
C LYS A 176 -17.30 -13.23 55.55
N VAL A 177 -17.31 -14.24 56.42
CA VAL A 177 -16.17 -15.15 56.60
C VAL A 177 -16.25 -16.25 55.55
N SER A 178 -15.21 -16.38 54.73
CA SER A 178 -15.04 -17.43 53.72
C SER A 178 -13.81 -18.27 54.08
N GLY A 179 -14.04 -19.37 54.82
CA GLY A 179 -12.98 -20.23 55.32
C GLY A 179 -12.03 -19.49 56.27
N LYS A 180 -10.77 -19.28 55.84
CA LYS A 180 -9.73 -18.58 56.61
C LYS A 180 -9.68 -17.06 56.35
N SER A 181 -10.44 -16.57 55.35
CA SER A 181 -10.40 -15.19 54.89
C SER A 181 -11.70 -14.45 55.18
N ARG A 182 -11.64 -13.13 55.35
CA ARG A 182 -12.80 -12.24 55.52
C ARG A 182 -12.98 -11.43 54.24
N ILE A 183 -14.22 -11.38 53.75
CA ILE A 183 -14.62 -10.60 52.58
C ILE A 183 -15.53 -9.47 53.08
N TYR A 184 -15.26 -8.25 52.61
CA TYR A 184 -15.98 -7.04 52.97
C TYR A 184 -16.66 -6.47 51.73
N SER A 185 -17.90 -6.00 51.88
CA SER A 185 -18.67 -5.35 50.82
C SER A 185 -19.38 -4.13 51.38
N PRO A 186 -19.56 -3.04 50.60
CA PRO A 186 -20.46 -1.97 51.01
C PRO A 186 -21.89 -2.49 51.19
N LEU A 187 -22.68 -1.78 51.99
CA LEU A 187 -24.11 -2.04 52.11
C LEU A 187 -24.81 -1.82 50.76
N PRO A 188 -25.76 -2.68 50.38
CA PRO A 188 -26.52 -2.49 49.16
C PRO A 188 -27.31 -1.18 49.24
N LYS A 189 -27.14 -0.33 48.22
CA LYS A 189 -27.94 0.88 48.08
C LYS A 189 -29.36 0.43 47.70
N VAL A 190 -30.33 0.73 48.55
CA VAL A 190 -31.75 0.57 48.20
C VAL A 190 -32.07 1.72 47.25
N VAL A 191 -32.33 1.39 46.00
CA VAL A 191 -32.74 2.35 44.96
C VAL A 191 -34.24 2.16 44.76
N ASP A 192 -34.97 3.27 44.70
CA ASP A 192 -36.39 3.23 44.40
C ASP A 192 -36.61 2.79 42.94
N PRO A 193 -37.57 1.90 42.66
CA PRO A 193 -37.75 1.32 41.32
C PRO A 193 -38.11 2.37 40.26
N GLU A 194 -38.77 3.47 40.65
CA GLU A 194 -39.06 4.59 39.77
C GLU A 194 -37.78 5.34 39.36
N GLU A 195 -36.87 5.61 40.31
CA GLU A 195 -35.59 6.26 40.01
C GLU A 195 -34.70 5.39 39.10
N ASP A 196 -34.73 4.07 39.29
CA ASP A 196 -33.99 3.11 38.46
C ASP A 196 -34.53 3.06 37.02
N ASN A 197 -35.85 3.13 36.86
CA ASN A 197 -36.49 3.21 35.55
C ASN A 197 -36.16 4.52 34.83
N GLU A 198 -36.22 5.66 35.52
CA GLU A 198 -35.83 6.96 34.95
C GLU A 198 -34.35 7.00 34.54
N ALA A 199 -33.47 6.43 35.38
CA ALA A 199 -32.05 6.34 35.05
C ALA A 199 -31.80 5.44 33.85
N SER A 200 -32.52 4.31 33.74
CA SER A 200 -32.44 3.40 32.60
C SER A 200 -32.91 4.04 31.29
N GLN A 201 -33.99 4.82 31.34
CA GLN A 201 -34.46 5.57 30.16
C GLN A 201 -33.45 6.61 29.69
N LYS A 202 -32.89 7.40 30.62
CA LYS A 202 -31.82 8.37 30.30
C LYS A 202 -30.59 7.68 29.74
N LEU A 203 -30.25 6.49 30.23
CA LEU A 203 -29.12 5.72 29.73
C LEU A 203 -29.33 5.33 28.27
N ILE A 204 -30.53 4.84 27.92
CA ILE A 204 -30.89 4.53 26.52
C ILE A 204 -30.82 5.78 25.65
N GLU A 205 -31.39 6.91 26.09
CA GLU A 205 -31.33 8.18 25.37
C GLU A 205 -29.87 8.63 25.12
N LEU A 206 -29.01 8.56 26.14
CA LEU A 206 -27.60 8.92 26.02
C LEU A 206 -26.82 7.95 25.13
N GLU A 207 -27.15 6.66 25.14
CA GLU A 207 -26.55 5.66 24.26
C GLU A 207 -26.91 5.93 22.79
N GLU A 208 -28.17 6.28 22.51
CA GLU A 208 -28.62 6.69 21.18
C GLU A 208 -27.91 7.98 20.73
N GLU A 209 -27.84 9.01 21.57
CA GLU A 209 -27.10 10.24 21.28
C GLU A 209 -25.61 9.96 21.03
N CYS A 210 -24.98 9.12 21.85
CA CYS A 210 -23.60 8.70 21.66
C CYS A 210 -23.39 7.96 20.33
N ALA A 211 -24.34 7.12 19.92
CA ALA A 211 -24.27 6.42 18.65
C ALA A 211 -24.32 7.39 17.47
N VAL A 212 -25.25 8.36 17.51
CA VAL A 212 -25.38 9.40 16.48
C VAL A 212 -24.11 10.23 16.38
N VAL A 213 -23.58 10.72 17.50
CA VAL A 213 -22.36 11.55 17.51
C VAL A 213 -21.14 10.77 17.02
N LYS A 214 -21.04 9.47 17.32
CA LYS A 214 -19.97 8.61 16.81
C LYS A 214 -20.05 8.46 15.29
N GLU A 215 -21.23 8.19 14.75
CA GLU A 215 -21.44 8.07 13.31
C GLU A 215 -21.10 9.39 12.59
N GLU A 216 -21.53 10.53 13.15
CA GLU A 216 -21.18 11.84 12.60
C GLU A 216 -19.68 12.10 12.66
N SER A 217 -19.02 11.73 13.75
CA SER A 217 -17.56 11.87 13.90
C SER A 217 -16.81 11.04 12.87
N GLU A 218 -17.20 9.79 12.65
CA GLU A 218 -16.60 8.90 11.65
C GLU A 218 -16.83 9.44 10.23
N ARG A 219 -18.04 9.92 9.94
CA ARG A 219 -18.36 10.56 8.66
C ARG A 219 -17.48 11.80 8.45
N LEU A 220 -17.37 12.69 9.42
CA LEU A 220 -16.52 13.88 9.31
C LEU A 220 -15.04 13.49 9.16
N ALA A 221 -14.56 12.51 9.92
CA ALA A 221 -13.19 12.02 9.83
C ALA A 221 -12.87 11.46 8.43
N SER A 222 -13.81 10.72 7.82
CA SER A 222 -13.65 10.22 6.45
C SER A 222 -13.59 11.35 5.42
N THR A 223 -14.47 12.36 5.53
CA THR A 223 -14.45 13.53 4.63
C THR A 223 -13.16 14.33 4.79
N TYR A 224 -12.71 14.55 6.02
CA TYR A 224 -11.46 15.24 6.31
C TYR A 224 -10.25 14.51 5.71
N LYS A 225 -10.17 13.19 5.88
CA LYS A 225 -9.12 12.37 5.23
C LYS A 225 -9.16 12.49 3.70
N GLY A 226 -10.36 12.50 3.11
CA GLY A 226 -10.53 12.75 1.67
C GLY A 226 -9.95 14.10 1.25
N LEU A 227 -10.34 15.18 1.94
CA LEU A 227 -9.88 16.54 1.63
C LEU A 227 -8.38 16.74 1.86
N VAL A 228 -7.79 16.14 2.89
CA VAL A 228 -6.36 16.26 3.18
C VAL A 228 -5.49 15.52 2.16
N ASN A 229 -6.01 14.42 1.59
CA ASN A 229 -5.30 13.67 0.56
C ASN A 229 -5.44 14.31 -0.83
N GLU A 230 -6.36 15.27 -1.00
CA GLU A 230 -6.46 16.03 -2.23
C GLU A 230 -5.35 17.09 -2.30
N PRO A 231 -4.65 17.21 -3.44
CA PRO A 231 -3.62 18.23 -3.60
C PRO A 231 -4.23 19.62 -3.45
N THR A 232 -3.47 20.53 -2.84
CA THR A 232 -3.89 21.92 -2.73
C THR A 232 -4.00 22.56 -4.11
N ASN A 233 -4.85 23.59 -4.26
CA ASN A 233 -5.04 24.27 -5.55
C ASN A 233 -3.72 24.87 -6.09
N THR A 234 -2.82 25.28 -5.19
CA THR A 234 -1.46 25.73 -5.52
C THR A 234 -0.59 24.59 -6.08
N GLU A 235 -0.62 23.40 -5.47
CA GLU A 235 0.10 22.23 -5.98
C GLU A 235 -0.46 21.76 -7.32
N LEU A 236 -1.79 21.75 -7.48
CA LEU A 236 -2.46 21.45 -8.75
C LEU A 236 -2.02 22.41 -9.85
N SER A 237 -1.97 23.71 -9.55
CA SER A 237 -1.53 24.74 -10.50
C SER A 237 -0.07 24.54 -10.90
N SER A 238 0.81 24.22 -9.94
CA SER A 238 2.21 23.91 -10.20
C SER A 238 2.38 22.66 -11.06
N LYS A 239 1.71 21.54 -10.70
CA LYS A 239 1.70 20.30 -11.48
C LYS A 239 1.17 20.53 -12.89
N HIS A 240 0.15 21.36 -13.05
CA HIS A 240 -0.40 21.71 -14.35
C HIS A 240 0.61 22.50 -15.19
N SER A 241 1.27 23.51 -14.62
CA SER A 241 2.32 24.28 -15.33
C SER A 241 3.44 23.36 -15.80
N LEU A 242 3.99 22.54 -14.91
CA LEU A 242 5.07 21.60 -15.22
C LEU A 242 4.66 20.60 -16.31
N THR A 243 3.49 19.97 -16.15
CA THR A 243 2.98 19.03 -17.17
C THR A 243 2.75 19.71 -18.51
N SER A 244 2.25 20.96 -18.50
CA SER A 244 2.03 21.74 -19.71
C SER A 244 3.33 22.11 -20.41
N GLU A 245 4.36 22.50 -19.66
CA GLU A 245 5.70 22.79 -20.18
C GLU A 245 6.35 21.54 -20.78
N GLU A 246 6.27 20.40 -20.08
CA GLU A 246 6.76 19.12 -20.60
C GLU A 246 6.02 18.70 -21.88
N LEU A 247 4.71 18.92 -21.94
CA LEU A 247 3.89 18.61 -23.11
C LEU A 247 4.32 19.50 -24.28
N ALA A 248 4.48 20.80 -24.06
CA ALA A 248 4.97 21.73 -25.07
C ALA A 248 6.34 21.32 -25.61
N ALA A 249 7.30 21.01 -24.72
CA ALA A 249 8.63 20.56 -25.11
C ALA A 249 8.61 19.23 -25.88
N LYS A 250 7.76 18.28 -25.49
CA LYS A 250 7.58 17.00 -26.22
C LYS A 250 6.97 17.23 -27.60
N LEU A 251 6.01 18.14 -27.72
CA LEU A 251 5.41 18.49 -29.02
C LEU A 251 6.39 19.20 -29.94
N GLU A 252 7.20 20.11 -29.41
CA GLU A 252 8.25 20.79 -30.16
C GLU A 252 9.25 19.77 -30.73
N LYS A 253 9.79 18.90 -29.88
CA LYS A 253 10.66 17.79 -30.32
C LYS A 253 10.00 16.93 -31.38
N LEU A 254 8.73 16.56 -31.20
CA LEU A 254 7.97 15.77 -32.17
C LEU A 254 7.83 16.53 -33.52
N SER A 255 7.63 17.85 -33.48
CA SER A 255 7.56 18.69 -34.68
C SER A 255 8.91 18.78 -35.40
N GLU A 256 10.01 18.88 -34.66
CA GLU A 256 11.37 18.83 -35.18
C GLU A 256 11.62 17.47 -35.84
N PHE A 257 11.30 16.36 -35.16
CA PHE A 257 11.43 15.02 -35.74
C PHE A 257 10.62 14.86 -37.03
N LYS A 258 9.40 15.40 -37.10
CA LYS A 258 8.57 15.35 -38.31
C LYS A 258 9.10 16.18 -39.47
N THR A 259 9.80 17.27 -39.20
CA THR A 259 10.30 18.20 -40.23
C THR A 259 11.73 17.87 -40.67
N SER A 260 12.57 17.37 -39.76
CA SER A 260 13.98 17.06 -40.01
C SER A 260 14.20 15.64 -40.56
N TYR A 261 13.38 14.66 -40.20
CA TYR A 261 13.46 13.31 -40.75
C TYR A 261 12.43 13.10 -41.86
N LYS A 262 12.84 12.47 -42.97
CA LYS A 262 11.91 11.89 -43.94
C LYS A 262 10.93 11.00 -43.17
N ALA A 263 9.64 11.08 -43.52
CA ALA A 263 8.53 10.48 -42.80
C ALA A 263 8.89 9.13 -42.15
N PRO A 264 8.52 8.90 -40.87
CA PRO A 264 8.85 7.67 -40.17
C PRO A 264 8.35 6.48 -41.00
N ILE A 265 9.29 5.65 -41.45
CA ILE A 265 8.99 4.46 -42.25
C ILE A 265 8.38 3.43 -41.30
N ASN A 266 7.28 2.83 -41.72
CA ASN A 266 6.66 1.73 -40.98
C ASN A 266 7.68 0.58 -40.86
N PRO A 267 7.96 0.04 -39.65
CA PRO A 267 8.89 -1.08 -39.49
C PRO A 267 8.58 -2.26 -40.42
N GLU A 268 7.31 -2.60 -40.63
CA GLU A 268 6.95 -3.71 -41.52
C GLU A 268 7.30 -3.45 -43.00
N GLU A 269 7.19 -2.20 -43.44
CA GLU A 269 7.56 -1.81 -44.81
C GLU A 269 9.08 -1.80 -44.97
N LYS A 270 9.80 -1.34 -43.96
CA LYS A 270 11.27 -1.39 -43.92
C LYS A 270 11.76 -2.83 -44.03
N ASP A 271 11.19 -3.75 -43.28
CA ASP A 271 11.60 -5.15 -43.29
C ASP A 271 11.34 -5.82 -44.65
N LYS A 272 10.19 -5.51 -45.29
CA LYS A 272 9.89 -5.96 -46.66
C LYS A 272 10.89 -5.44 -47.68
N ILE A 273 11.30 -4.17 -47.57
CA ILE A 273 12.30 -3.57 -48.47
C ILE A 273 13.67 -4.22 -48.26
N ILE A 274 14.06 -4.46 -47.01
CA ILE A 274 15.32 -5.15 -46.68
C ILE A 274 15.31 -6.56 -47.26
N ALA A 275 14.24 -7.33 -47.06
CA ALA A 275 14.10 -8.68 -47.61
C ALA A 275 14.21 -8.69 -49.14
N LYS A 276 13.51 -7.77 -49.83
CA LYS A 276 13.62 -7.63 -51.30
C LYS A 276 15.03 -7.27 -51.75
N THR A 277 15.71 -6.39 -51.03
CA THR A 277 17.08 -5.98 -51.34
C THR A 277 18.04 -7.17 -51.23
N ILE A 278 17.92 -7.97 -50.18
CA ILE A 278 18.71 -9.20 -50.00
C ILE A 278 18.45 -10.18 -51.14
N LEU A 279 17.18 -10.39 -51.51
CA LEU A 279 16.80 -11.26 -52.64
C LEU A 279 17.40 -10.78 -53.96
N TYR A 280 17.31 -9.47 -54.27
CA TYR A 280 17.87 -8.92 -55.49
C TYR A 280 19.40 -9.03 -55.53
N GLN A 281 20.08 -8.82 -54.41
CA GLN A 281 21.54 -9.02 -54.32
C GLN A 281 21.93 -10.49 -54.53
N LYS A 282 21.14 -11.44 -53.99
CA LYS A 282 21.36 -12.88 -54.19
C LYS A 282 21.20 -13.26 -55.66
N GLU A 283 20.12 -12.80 -56.28
CA GLU A 283 19.84 -13.04 -57.70
C GLU A 283 20.88 -12.40 -58.62
N GLU A 284 21.31 -11.17 -58.32
CA GLU A 284 22.37 -10.49 -59.06
C GLU A 284 23.69 -11.29 -59.00
N LYS A 285 24.10 -11.77 -57.82
CA LYS A 285 25.29 -12.62 -57.66
C LYS A 285 25.15 -13.93 -58.44
N ARG A 286 24.00 -14.59 -58.37
CA ARG A 286 23.73 -15.85 -59.10
C ARG A 286 23.81 -15.64 -60.62
N ARG A 287 23.12 -14.62 -61.14
CA ARG A 287 23.10 -14.29 -62.57
C ARG A 287 24.48 -13.89 -63.08
N ARG A 288 25.25 -13.11 -62.29
CA ARG A 288 26.63 -12.76 -62.62
C ARG A 288 27.54 -13.97 -62.69
N ARG A 289 27.40 -14.96 -61.79
CA ARG A 289 28.14 -16.23 -61.87
C ARG A 289 27.83 -16.98 -63.17
N ILE A 290 26.55 -17.19 -63.46
CA ILE A 290 26.10 -17.88 -64.69
C ILE A 290 26.60 -17.14 -65.94
N PHE A 291 26.47 -15.82 -65.95
CA PHE A 291 26.95 -14.99 -67.05
C PHE A 291 28.47 -15.14 -67.26
N ASN A 292 29.26 -15.04 -66.19
CA ASN A 292 30.71 -15.19 -66.28
C ASN A 292 31.13 -16.60 -66.72
N ASP A 293 30.40 -17.64 -66.31
CA ASP A 293 30.64 -19.02 -66.71
C ASP A 293 30.40 -19.24 -68.21
N ILE A 294 29.24 -18.75 -68.72
CA ILE A 294 28.93 -18.77 -70.16
C ILE A 294 30.01 -18.01 -70.95
N VAL A 295 30.40 -16.83 -70.47
CA VAL A 295 31.45 -16.01 -71.11
C VAL A 295 32.77 -16.76 -71.15
N ALA A 296 33.17 -17.42 -70.06
CA ALA A 296 34.40 -18.21 -70.01
C ALA A 296 34.37 -19.38 -71.00
N GLN A 297 33.25 -20.12 -71.06
CA GLN A 297 33.09 -21.25 -71.96
C GLN A 297 33.13 -20.83 -73.44
N VAL A 298 32.51 -19.69 -73.79
CA VAL A 298 32.56 -19.15 -75.16
C VAL A 298 33.95 -18.65 -75.51
N MET A 299 34.66 -18.00 -74.57
CA MET A 299 36.04 -17.59 -74.78
C MET A 299 36.96 -18.79 -75.05
N GLU A 300 36.78 -19.89 -74.30
CA GLU A 300 37.53 -21.13 -74.50
C GLU A 300 37.22 -21.80 -75.85
N GLY A 301 35.94 -21.87 -76.23
CA GLY A 301 35.51 -22.51 -77.48
C GLY A 301 35.80 -21.70 -78.76
N ALA A 302 35.76 -20.37 -78.68
CA ALA A 302 35.95 -19.48 -79.82
C ALA A 302 37.36 -18.87 -79.92
N GLY A 303 38.18 -18.98 -78.87
CA GLY A 303 39.52 -18.39 -78.82
C GLY A 303 39.53 -16.85 -78.81
N LEU A 304 38.41 -16.22 -78.45
CA LEU A 304 38.23 -14.77 -78.43
C LEU A 304 38.61 -14.18 -77.08
N THR A 305 39.13 -12.95 -77.06
CA THR A 305 39.32 -12.21 -75.80
C THR A 305 37.99 -11.69 -75.26
N LYS A 306 37.90 -11.47 -73.94
CA LYS A 306 36.68 -10.98 -73.28
C LYS A 306 36.16 -9.67 -73.89
N ALA A 307 37.07 -8.76 -74.26
CA ALA A 307 36.73 -7.47 -74.85
C ALA A 307 36.15 -7.60 -76.26
N GLU A 308 36.71 -8.48 -77.09
CA GLU A 308 36.20 -8.76 -78.44
C GLU A 308 34.83 -9.43 -78.37
N LEU A 309 34.65 -10.39 -77.45
CA LEU A 309 33.37 -11.06 -77.24
C LEU A 309 32.29 -10.07 -76.79
N PHE A 310 32.59 -9.18 -75.84
CA PHE A 310 31.62 -8.20 -75.33
C PHE A 310 31.27 -7.15 -76.39
N SER A 311 32.26 -6.69 -77.16
CA SER A 311 32.02 -5.76 -78.27
C SER A 311 31.20 -6.41 -79.40
N ALA A 312 31.44 -7.69 -79.70
CA ALA A 312 30.71 -8.42 -80.74
C ALA A 312 29.27 -8.76 -80.32
N SER A 313 29.04 -8.97 -79.01
CA SER A 313 27.72 -9.31 -78.44
C SER A 313 26.93 -8.11 -77.94
N GLY A 314 27.48 -6.89 -77.98
CA GLY A 314 26.80 -5.66 -77.56
C GLY A 314 26.67 -5.50 -76.04
N ILE A 315 27.56 -6.10 -75.26
CA ILE A 315 27.55 -6.04 -73.79
C ILE A 315 28.43 -4.89 -73.33
N GLU A 316 27.81 -3.76 -72.98
CA GLU A 316 28.54 -2.51 -72.71
C GLU A 316 28.72 -2.21 -71.21
N ASN A 317 27.93 -2.84 -70.33
CA ASN A 317 27.90 -2.48 -68.90
C ASN A 317 27.68 -3.71 -68.02
N VAL A 318 28.78 -4.37 -67.65
CA VAL A 318 28.78 -5.38 -66.60
C VAL A 318 29.14 -4.66 -65.29
N PRO A 319 28.25 -4.60 -64.28
CA PRO A 319 28.58 -4.03 -62.99
C PRO A 319 29.78 -4.79 -62.41
N GLN A 320 30.84 -4.05 -62.03
CA GLN A 320 32.02 -4.62 -61.36
C GLN A 320 31.63 -5.29 -60.04
#